data_AF-A0A1I6GZ36-F1
#
_entry.id   AF-A0A1I6GZ36-F1
#
_cell.length_a   1.000
_cell.length_b   1.000
_cell.length_c   1.000
_cell.angle_alpha   90.00
_cell.angle_beta   90.00
_cell.angle_gamma   90.00
#
_symmetry.space_group_name_H-M   'P 1'
#
loop_
_entity.id
_entity.type
_entity.pdbx_description
1 polymer ?
#
loop_
_entity_poly.entity_id
_entity_poly.type
_entity_poly.pdbx_seq_one_letter_code
_entity_poly.pdbx_strand_id
1 'polypeptide(L)'
;MTEASLHPDLQSKYSKVLEIDAHLDRLVHRIELLQYINPLNTEKEKQRFFASKYTEEPHFKYPKLKFDPYKLHRLFFSHRLDRIEDDVIRELYKDVIYFYGNMVQCIETIGSQKRFYYNSLRVYGTPRERDVENARFILHFDDEPDSLAMEKRHSPDYAVAYFEKFAKDYDFPLNIRFSTHMSAEAMVSNSSRSLLIKRNAKFSDNQLLTLAHHEIGIHLLTTYNGLTQPLKIFSNGLPKNVETQEGLAVFSEYMGGALTLKRLKELAYRVLASDSLSKGYSFADTFDLIHNQYKLNRDAAFTITLRAHRGGGFTKDRLYLSGLRRIYQRYLKEEPMDRLLIGKVSQDYEKQIGYLQQIGLVTPGPHRCLSFDKKSNTNTTLDFILNNLK
;
A
#
# COMPACT_ATOMS: atom_id res chain seq x y z
N MET A 1 -0.72 -23.79 8.01
CA MET A 1 -0.94 -23.85 6.55
C MET A 1 0.23 -24.57 5.92
N THR A 2 -0.02 -25.75 5.35
CA THR A 2 0.95 -26.50 4.55
C THR A 2 1.21 -25.74 3.26
N GLU A 3 2.47 -25.46 2.94
CA GLU A 3 2.84 -24.89 1.64
C GLU A 3 2.31 -25.79 0.53
N ALA A 4 1.67 -25.23 -0.50
CA ALA A 4 1.24 -26.01 -1.65
C ALA A 4 2.50 -26.56 -2.33
N SER A 5 2.78 -27.85 -2.14
CA SER A 5 3.91 -28.50 -2.79
C SER A 5 3.58 -28.66 -4.27
N LEU A 6 4.44 -28.12 -5.14
CA LEU A 6 4.38 -28.39 -6.59
C LEU A 6 4.49 -29.89 -6.85
N HIS A 7 3.88 -30.35 -7.94
CA HIS A 7 4.08 -31.71 -8.43
C HIS A 7 5.58 -31.97 -8.65
N PRO A 8 6.13 -33.16 -8.30
CA PRO A 8 7.55 -33.46 -8.42
C PRO A 8 8.14 -33.17 -9.81
N ASP A 9 7.38 -33.43 -10.87
CA ASP A 9 7.81 -33.15 -12.24
C ASP A 9 8.02 -31.65 -12.51
N LEU A 10 7.13 -30.81 -11.97
CA LEU A 10 7.27 -29.35 -12.05
C LEU A 10 8.45 -28.85 -11.22
N GLN A 11 8.69 -29.46 -10.05
CA GLN A 11 9.87 -29.13 -9.23
C GLN A 11 11.16 -29.43 -9.97
N SER A 12 11.25 -30.59 -10.65
CA SER A 12 12.41 -30.97 -11.45
C SER A 12 12.60 -30.02 -12.64
N LYS A 13 11.54 -29.83 -13.43
CA LYS A 13 11.54 -28.99 -14.64
C LYS A 13 11.89 -27.53 -14.35
N TYR A 14 11.33 -26.96 -13.28
CA TYR A 14 11.52 -25.55 -12.92
C TYR A 14 12.46 -25.34 -11.72
N SER A 15 13.34 -26.31 -11.45
CA SER A 15 14.26 -26.30 -10.31
C SER A 15 15.09 -25.01 -10.22
N LYS A 16 15.53 -24.47 -11.36
CA LYS A 16 16.28 -23.20 -11.41
C LYS A 16 15.45 -21.97 -11.05
N VAL A 17 14.16 -21.96 -11.41
CA VAL A 17 13.24 -20.91 -11.00
C VAL A 17 13.04 -20.94 -9.49
N LEU A 18 12.79 -22.12 -8.92
CA LEU A 18 12.59 -22.31 -7.48
C LEU A 18 13.84 -21.96 -6.66
N GLU A 19 15.03 -22.31 -7.15
CA GLU A 19 16.31 -21.94 -6.53
C GLU A 19 16.48 -20.41 -6.43
N ILE A 20 16.21 -19.71 -7.55
CA ILE A 20 16.29 -18.25 -7.64
C ILE A 20 15.23 -17.60 -6.76
N ASP A 21 13.99 -18.05 -6.84
CA ASP A 21 12.86 -17.56 -6.06
C ASP A 21 13.10 -17.66 -4.55
N ALA A 22 13.54 -18.82 -4.07
CA ALA A 22 13.85 -19.01 -2.65
C ALA A 22 15.03 -18.12 -2.19
N HIS A 23 16.00 -17.84 -3.06
CA HIS A 23 17.07 -16.91 -2.72
C HIS A 23 16.58 -15.45 -2.68
N LEU A 24 15.79 -15.03 -3.66
CA LEU A 24 15.15 -13.71 -3.68
C LEU A 24 14.31 -13.48 -2.43
N ASP A 25 13.53 -14.48 -2.03
CA ASP A 25 12.71 -14.44 -0.81
C ASP A 25 13.54 -14.07 0.44
N ARG A 26 14.69 -14.73 0.63
CA ARG A 26 15.60 -14.44 1.75
C ARG A 26 16.17 -13.02 1.71
N LEU A 27 16.34 -12.44 0.52
CA LEU A 27 16.83 -11.07 0.35
C LEU A 27 15.72 -10.04 0.63
N VAL A 28 14.51 -10.29 0.11
CA VAL A 28 13.36 -9.37 0.22
C VAL A 28 12.87 -9.20 1.65
N HIS A 29 12.91 -10.26 2.48
CA HIS A 29 12.54 -10.18 3.90
C HIS A 29 13.32 -9.12 4.70
N ARG A 30 14.46 -8.63 4.18
CA ARG A 30 15.28 -7.58 4.80
C ARG A 30 14.86 -6.16 4.41
N ILE A 31 13.91 -6.02 3.48
CA ILE A 31 13.59 -4.79 2.73
C ILE A 31 12.14 -4.39 3.00
N GLU A 32 11.89 -3.77 4.16
CA GLU A 32 10.58 -3.19 4.47
C GLU A 32 10.69 -1.67 4.59
N LEU A 33 10.48 -0.95 3.47
CA LEU A 33 10.65 0.51 3.36
C LEU A 33 9.94 1.29 4.48
N LEU A 34 8.71 0.87 4.83
CA LEU A 34 7.89 1.58 5.81
C LEU A 34 8.52 1.60 7.22
N GLN A 35 9.43 0.66 7.53
CA GLN A 35 10.17 0.66 8.79
C GLN A 35 11.21 1.78 8.88
N TYR A 36 11.69 2.30 7.74
CA TYR A 36 12.78 3.28 7.67
C TYR A 36 12.30 4.68 7.28
N ILE A 37 11.14 4.80 6.63
CA ILE A 37 10.67 6.09 6.10
C ILE A 37 9.89 6.95 7.11
N ASN A 38 9.46 6.38 8.24
CA ASN A 38 8.73 7.14 9.25
C ASN A 38 9.69 7.98 10.11
N PRO A 39 9.53 9.32 10.19
CA PRO A 39 10.41 10.13 11.02
C PRO A 39 10.28 9.82 12.51
N LEU A 40 11.41 9.92 13.22
CA LEU A 40 11.54 9.70 14.66
C LEU A 40 11.10 10.91 15.49
N ASN A 41 11.04 12.10 14.90
CA ASN A 41 10.77 13.38 15.57
C ASN A 41 9.51 14.11 15.06
N THR A 42 8.56 13.39 14.44
CA THR A 42 7.35 13.97 13.82
C THR A 42 6.61 14.97 14.72
N GLU A 43 6.30 14.59 15.97
CA GLU A 43 5.52 15.45 16.87
C GLU A 43 6.27 16.72 17.26
N LYS A 44 7.58 16.62 17.49
CA LYS A 44 8.44 17.77 17.78
C LYS A 44 8.48 18.75 16.61
N GLU A 45 8.67 18.24 15.39
CA GLU A 45 8.71 19.09 14.19
C GLU A 45 7.34 19.71 13.88
N LYS A 46 6.26 18.98 14.13
CA LYS A 46 4.89 19.51 14.01
C LYS A 46 4.67 20.70 14.94
N GLN A 47 5.04 20.57 16.21
CA GLN A 47 4.92 21.66 17.18
C GLN A 47 5.75 22.88 16.77
N ARG A 48 6.99 22.68 16.28
CA ARG A 48 7.84 23.78 15.77
C ARG A 48 7.21 24.47 14.57
N PHE A 49 6.77 23.70 13.57
CA PHE A 49 6.11 24.21 12.36
C PHE A 49 4.86 25.03 12.70
N PHE A 50 4.04 24.58 13.65
CA PHE A 50 2.85 25.32 14.09
C PHE A 50 3.21 26.58 14.89
N ALA A 51 4.21 26.49 15.79
CA ALA A 51 4.67 27.63 16.58
C ALA A 51 5.25 28.75 15.70
N SER A 52 5.94 28.38 14.61
CA SER A 52 6.49 29.34 13.65
C SER A 52 5.45 29.91 12.68
N LYS A 53 4.16 29.58 12.85
CA LYS A 53 3.07 29.93 11.92
C LYS A 53 3.36 29.46 10.49
N TYR A 54 3.83 28.21 10.37
CA TYR A 54 4.05 27.51 9.11
C TYR A 54 5.23 28.01 8.26
N THR A 55 6.15 28.78 8.84
CA THR A 55 7.28 29.40 8.11
C THR A 55 8.60 28.61 8.19
N GLU A 56 8.74 27.70 9.16
CA GLU A 56 9.99 26.95 9.37
C GLU A 56 9.85 25.53 8.84
N GLU A 57 10.65 25.15 7.86
CA GLU A 57 10.64 23.80 7.29
C GLU A 57 10.93 22.72 8.37
N PRO A 58 10.16 21.63 8.41
CA PRO A 58 10.46 20.48 9.26
C PRO A 58 11.78 19.80 8.90
N HIS A 59 12.54 19.41 9.94
CA HIS A 59 13.80 18.69 9.83
C HIS A 59 13.63 17.26 10.37
N PHE A 60 13.13 16.38 9.52
CA PHE A 60 12.84 14.99 9.89
C PHE A 60 14.12 14.14 10.06
N LYS A 61 14.15 13.33 11.12
CA LYS A 61 15.20 12.35 11.42
C LYS A 61 14.66 10.94 11.19
N TYR A 62 15.46 10.07 10.56
CA TYR A 62 15.04 8.72 10.17
C TYR A 62 15.82 7.63 10.90
N PRO A 63 15.22 6.43 11.07
CA PRO A 63 15.92 5.24 11.56
C PRO A 63 17.18 4.91 10.74
N LYS A 64 18.21 4.40 11.42
CA LYS A 64 19.41 3.88 10.75
C LYS A 64 19.11 2.54 10.07
N LEU A 65 19.76 2.32 8.93
CA LEU A 65 19.67 1.05 8.20
C LEU A 65 20.31 -0.08 9.01
N LYS A 66 19.66 -1.25 8.99
CA LYS A 66 20.14 -2.46 9.67
C LYS A 66 20.82 -3.46 8.72
N PHE A 67 21.10 -3.04 7.50
CA PHE A 67 21.73 -3.85 6.46
C PHE A 67 22.63 -2.98 5.58
N ASP A 68 23.52 -3.62 4.82
CA ASP A 68 24.39 -3.00 3.82
C ASP A 68 23.67 -2.97 2.45
N PRO A 69 23.28 -1.79 1.93
CA PRO A 69 22.59 -1.66 0.65
C PRO A 69 23.42 -2.16 -0.54
N TYR A 70 24.72 -1.87 -0.56
CA TYR A 70 25.61 -2.26 -1.64
C TYR A 70 25.77 -3.78 -1.72
N LYS A 71 25.95 -4.43 -0.57
CA LYS A 71 25.98 -5.90 -0.50
C LYS A 71 24.67 -6.51 -1.00
N LEU A 72 23.53 -5.92 -0.62
CA LEU A 72 22.22 -6.41 -1.02
C LEU A 72 21.97 -6.25 -2.53
N HIS A 73 22.39 -5.13 -3.10
CA HIS A 73 22.42 -4.90 -4.55
C HIS A 73 23.19 -6.00 -5.29
N ARG A 74 24.42 -6.26 -4.86
CA ARG A 74 25.25 -7.30 -5.47
C ARG A 74 24.56 -8.66 -5.45
N LEU A 75 23.89 -9.00 -4.34
CA LEU A 75 23.17 -10.27 -4.21
C LEU A 75 21.98 -10.35 -5.17
N PHE A 76 21.20 -9.28 -5.33
CA PHE A 76 20.10 -9.25 -6.32
C PHE A 76 20.60 -9.45 -7.75
N PHE A 77 21.66 -8.76 -8.15
CA PHE A 77 22.17 -8.83 -9.53
C PHE A 77 23.07 -10.04 -9.81
N SER A 78 23.40 -10.86 -8.80
CA SER A 78 24.15 -12.10 -8.99
C SER A 78 23.31 -13.29 -9.49
N HIS A 79 21.98 -13.16 -9.56
CA HIS A 79 21.11 -14.23 -10.02
C HIS A 79 21.32 -14.50 -11.51
N ARG A 80 21.62 -15.75 -11.84
CA ARG A 80 21.81 -16.23 -13.21
C ARG A 80 20.49 -16.52 -13.90
N LEU A 81 19.79 -15.47 -14.34
CA LEU A 81 18.51 -15.57 -15.05
C LEU A 81 18.63 -16.29 -16.41
N ASP A 82 19.83 -16.33 -17.00
CA ASP A 82 20.16 -17.12 -18.19
C ASP A 82 19.88 -18.63 -18.03
N ARG A 83 19.79 -19.11 -16.78
CA ARG A 83 19.45 -20.51 -16.45
C ARG A 83 17.94 -20.81 -16.43
N ILE A 84 17.09 -19.79 -16.54
CA ILE A 84 15.65 -19.99 -16.67
C ILE A 84 15.37 -20.16 -18.16
N GLU A 85 14.96 -21.35 -18.59
CA GLU A 85 14.72 -21.64 -20.03
C GLU A 85 13.51 -20.90 -20.59
N ASP A 86 12.46 -20.75 -19.78
CA ASP A 86 11.22 -20.09 -20.17
C ASP A 86 11.37 -18.56 -20.19
N ASP A 87 11.21 -17.95 -21.37
CA ASP A 87 11.40 -16.52 -21.57
C ASP A 87 10.40 -15.66 -20.78
N VAL A 88 9.15 -16.11 -20.62
CA VAL A 88 8.12 -15.37 -19.88
C VAL A 88 8.48 -15.32 -18.39
N ILE A 89 8.92 -16.47 -17.84
CA ILE A 89 9.38 -16.54 -16.45
C ILE A 89 10.67 -15.73 -16.28
N ARG A 90 11.61 -15.83 -17.23
CA ARG A 90 12.89 -15.11 -17.17
C ARG A 90 12.68 -13.60 -17.09
N GLU A 91 11.84 -13.03 -17.95
CA GLU A 91 11.55 -11.60 -17.94
C GLU A 91 10.77 -11.18 -16.69
N LEU A 92 9.85 -12.01 -16.17
CA LEU A 92 9.18 -11.74 -14.88
C LEU A 92 10.18 -11.61 -13.73
N TYR A 93 11.12 -12.55 -13.60
CA TYR A 93 12.11 -12.52 -12.51
C TYR A 93 13.13 -11.39 -12.68
N LYS A 94 13.46 -11.02 -13.92
CA LYS A 94 14.27 -9.85 -14.24
C LYS A 94 13.61 -8.56 -13.75
N ASP A 95 12.31 -8.38 -14.01
CA ASP A 95 11.54 -7.25 -13.50
C ASP A 95 11.48 -7.22 -11.98
N VAL A 96 11.27 -8.39 -11.34
CA VAL A 96 11.28 -8.54 -9.88
C VAL A 96 12.63 -8.09 -9.29
N ILE A 97 13.74 -8.55 -9.87
CA ILE A 97 15.10 -8.16 -9.43
C ILE A 97 15.33 -6.66 -9.58
N TYR A 98 14.97 -6.08 -10.73
CA TYR A 98 15.10 -4.63 -10.93
C TYR A 98 14.24 -3.84 -9.96
N PHE A 99 13.01 -4.29 -9.69
CA PHE A 99 12.11 -3.65 -8.75
C PHE A 99 12.70 -3.62 -7.33
N TYR A 100 13.14 -4.77 -6.80
CA TYR A 100 13.72 -4.82 -5.46
C TYR A 100 15.08 -4.11 -5.39
N GLY A 101 15.88 -4.14 -6.46
CA GLY A 101 17.06 -3.30 -6.56
C GLY A 101 16.72 -1.82 -6.38
N ASN A 102 15.71 -1.30 -7.09
CA ASN A 102 15.28 0.09 -6.95
C ASN A 102 14.74 0.40 -5.56
N MET A 103 14.05 -0.55 -4.92
CA MET A 103 13.60 -0.43 -3.54
C MET A 103 14.77 -0.27 -2.55
N VAL A 104 15.87 -1.00 -2.74
CA VAL A 104 17.08 -0.85 -1.93
C VAL A 104 17.67 0.56 -2.07
N GLN A 105 17.79 1.09 -3.30
CA GLN A 105 18.27 2.47 -3.52
C GLN A 105 17.34 3.50 -2.87
N CYS A 106 16.03 3.28 -2.94
CA CYS A 106 15.04 4.11 -2.30
C CYS A 106 15.25 4.14 -0.77
N ILE A 107 15.43 2.98 -0.14
CA ILE A 107 15.71 2.88 1.30
C ILE A 107 17.06 3.53 1.67
N GLU A 108 18.11 3.28 0.88
CA GLU A 108 19.45 3.82 1.11
C GLU A 108 19.46 5.35 1.13
N THR A 109 18.62 5.97 0.31
CA THR A 109 18.61 7.41 0.10
C THR A 109 17.63 8.17 0.99
N ILE A 110 16.90 7.51 1.90
CA ILE A 110 15.97 8.15 2.85
C ILE A 110 16.67 9.30 3.60
N GLY A 111 16.05 10.48 3.58
CA GLY A 111 16.58 11.70 4.19
C GLY A 111 17.51 12.49 3.26
N SER A 112 17.97 11.91 2.15
CA SER A 112 18.68 12.62 1.10
C SER A 112 17.70 13.17 0.06
N GLN A 113 17.08 14.31 0.39
CA GLN A 113 16.00 15.00 -0.37
C GLN A 113 15.90 14.59 -1.86
N LYS A 114 16.77 15.15 -2.73
CA LYS A 114 16.70 14.91 -4.18
C LYS A 114 16.93 13.44 -4.57
N ARG A 115 17.89 12.75 -3.94
CA ARG A 115 18.22 11.35 -4.28
C ARG A 115 17.06 10.42 -3.94
N PHE A 116 16.47 10.58 -2.75
CA PHE A 116 15.29 9.84 -2.35
C PHE A 116 14.13 10.09 -3.31
N TYR A 117 13.85 11.35 -3.61
CA TYR A 117 12.72 11.72 -4.46
C TYR A 117 12.79 11.04 -5.83
N TYR A 118 13.93 11.07 -6.52
CA TYR A 118 14.07 10.39 -7.82
C TYR A 118 13.91 8.86 -7.72
N ASN A 119 14.42 8.25 -6.65
CA ASN A 119 14.22 6.82 -6.40
C ASN A 119 12.76 6.49 -6.08
N SER A 120 12.08 7.33 -5.30
CA SER A 120 10.64 7.22 -5.04
C SER A 120 9.86 7.33 -6.34
N LEU A 121 10.18 8.29 -7.22
CA LEU A 121 9.54 8.43 -8.53
C LEU A 121 9.73 7.19 -9.41
N ARG A 122 10.91 6.56 -9.38
CA ARG A 122 11.17 5.34 -10.16
C ARG A 122 10.29 4.17 -9.70
N VAL A 123 10.01 4.07 -8.40
CA VAL A 123 9.21 2.99 -7.81
C VAL A 123 7.71 3.29 -7.89
N TYR A 124 7.31 4.50 -7.51
CA TYR A 124 5.93 4.89 -7.28
C TYR A 124 5.38 5.87 -8.31
N GLY A 125 6.19 6.39 -9.23
CA GLY A 125 5.78 7.35 -10.25
C GLY A 125 5.36 8.72 -9.69
N THR A 126 4.86 9.56 -10.59
CA THR A 126 4.26 10.86 -10.29
C THR A 126 2.77 10.85 -10.66
N PRO A 127 1.91 11.67 -10.03
CA PRO A 127 0.54 11.86 -10.50
C PRO A 127 0.52 12.34 -11.96
N ARG A 128 -0.42 11.81 -12.74
CA ARG A 128 -0.75 12.34 -14.08
C ARG A 128 -1.75 13.48 -13.94
N GLU A 129 -1.88 14.30 -14.98
CA GLU A 129 -2.86 15.39 -15.04
C GLU A 129 -4.28 14.91 -14.72
N ARG A 130 -4.72 13.81 -15.33
CA ARG A 130 -6.00 13.17 -15.03
C ARG A 130 -6.19 12.79 -13.55
N ASP A 131 -5.11 12.40 -12.85
CA ASP A 131 -5.18 12.01 -11.45
C ASP A 131 -5.45 13.27 -10.59
N VAL A 132 -4.83 14.39 -10.95
CA VAL A 132 -5.03 15.71 -10.33
C VAL A 132 -6.43 16.25 -10.63
N GLU A 133 -6.93 16.11 -11.86
CA GLU A 133 -8.30 16.48 -12.22
C GLU A 133 -9.33 15.70 -11.40
N ASN A 134 -9.17 14.38 -11.29
CA ASN A 134 -10.03 13.54 -10.47
C ASN A 134 -9.99 13.93 -8.99
N ALA A 135 -8.80 14.22 -8.45
CA ALA A 135 -8.66 14.71 -7.09
C ALA A 135 -9.40 16.04 -6.89
N ARG A 136 -9.22 17.00 -7.81
CA ARG A 136 -9.95 18.27 -7.76
C ARG A 136 -11.45 18.03 -7.83
N PHE A 137 -11.93 17.22 -8.77
CA PHE A 137 -13.35 16.87 -8.91
C PHE A 137 -13.96 16.38 -7.59
N ILE A 138 -13.31 15.44 -6.90
CA ILE A 138 -13.74 14.93 -5.59
C ILE A 138 -13.84 16.06 -4.55
N LEU A 139 -12.89 16.99 -4.55
CA LEU A 139 -12.83 18.09 -3.59
C LEU A 139 -13.87 19.20 -3.83
N HIS A 140 -14.58 19.21 -4.96
CA HIS A 140 -15.66 20.18 -5.22
C HIS A 140 -16.98 19.82 -4.54
N PHE A 141 -17.14 18.59 -4.08
CA PHE A 141 -18.34 18.19 -3.35
C PHE A 141 -18.33 18.79 -1.94
N ASP A 142 -19.51 19.05 -1.37
CA ASP A 142 -19.63 19.51 0.01
C ASP A 142 -19.22 18.41 1.01
N ASP A 143 -18.88 18.79 2.23
CA ASP A 143 -18.59 17.82 3.29
C ASP A 143 -19.88 17.15 3.78
N GLU A 144 -19.80 15.86 4.08
CA GLU A 144 -20.88 15.15 4.75
C GLU A 144 -20.96 15.59 6.22
N PRO A 145 -22.15 15.71 6.80
CA PRO A 145 -22.30 16.03 8.22
C PRO A 145 -21.61 14.96 9.07
N ASP A 146 -20.97 15.39 10.16
CA ASP A 146 -20.36 14.47 11.10
C ASP A 146 -21.44 13.54 11.70
N SER A 147 -21.11 12.25 11.78
CA SER A 147 -21.98 11.23 12.37
C SER A 147 -21.32 10.62 13.61
N LEU A 148 -22.14 10.06 14.52
CA LEU A 148 -21.64 9.37 15.72
C LEU A 148 -20.66 8.22 15.37
N ALA A 149 -20.82 7.59 14.20
CA ALA A 149 -19.93 6.54 13.71
C ALA A 149 -18.52 7.06 13.34
N MET A 150 -18.35 8.38 13.20
CA MET A 150 -17.07 9.05 12.90
C MET A 150 -16.36 9.57 14.16
N GLU A 151 -17.02 9.54 15.32
CA GLU A 151 -16.42 9.97 16.59
C GLU A 151 -15.41 8.95 17.12
N LYS A 152 -14.19 9.40 17.36
CA LYS A 152 -13.09 8.57 17.88
C LYS A 152 -13.24 8.30 19.39
N ARG A 153 -14.00 7.25 19.73
CA ARG A 153 -14.35 6.88 21.11
C ARG A 153 -13.68 5.60 21.61
N HIS A 154 -13.22 4.73 20.70
CA HIS A 154 -12.73 3.40 21.03
C HIS A 154 -11.23 3.40 21.32
N SER A 155 -10.83 2.59 22.32
CA SER A 155 -9.44 2.34 22.66
C SER A 155 -8.79 1.34 21.70
N PRO A 156 -7.45 1.23 21.70
CA PRO A 156 -6.75 0.19 20.96
C PRO A 156 -7.14 -1.24 21.39
N ASP A 157 -7.43 -1.47 22.68
CA ASP A 157 -7.88 -2.79 23.16
C ASP A 157 -9.26 -3.16 22.63
N TYR A 158 -10.17 -2.18 22.52
CA TYR A 158 -11.45 -2.40 21.84
C TYR A 158 -11.24 -2.74 20.36
N ALA A 159 -10.29 -2.04 19.69
CA ALA A 159 -9.95 -2.32 18.31
C ALA A 159 -9.43 -3.76 18.12
N VAL A 160 -8.59 -4.26 19.04
CA VAL A 160 -8.13 -5.67 19.07
C VAL A 160 -9.33 -6.61 19.06
N ALA A 161 -10.26 -6.47 20.01
CA ALA A 161 -11.43 -7.33 20.10
C ALA A 161 -12.33 -7.27 18.85
N TYR A 162 -12.47 -6.07 18.26
CA TYR A 162 -13.21 -5.89 17.01
C TYR A 162 -12.54 -6.64 15.84
N PHE A 163 -11.22 -6.48 15.67
CA PHE A 163 -10.47 -7.13 14.60
C PHE A 163 -10.40 -8.64 14.75
N GLU A 164 -10.27 -9.15 15.97
CA GLU A 164 -10.35 -10.60 16.26
C GLU A 164 -11.73 -11.15 15.89
N LYS A 165 -12.81 -10.43 16.20
CA LYS A 165 -14.16 -10.83 15.78
C LYS A 165 -14.31 -10.84 14.26
N PHE A 166 -13.86 -9.79 13.58
CA PHE A 166 -13.92 -9.69 12.12
C PHE A 166 -13.11 -10.79 11.42
N ALA A 167 -11.94 -11.14 11.96
CA ALA A 167 -11.07 -12.15 11.37
C ALA A 167 -11.59 -13.59 11.54
N LYS A 168 -12.58 -13.85 12.41
CA LYS A 168 -13.18 -15.20 12.55
C LYS A 168 -13.84 -15.70 11.27
N ASP A 169 -14.25 -14.79 10.38
CA ASP A 169 -14.84 -15.14 9.10
C ASP A 169 -13.78 -15.55 8.06
N TYR A 170 -12.49 -15.44 8.41
CA TYR A 170 -11.36 -15.82 7.56
C TYR A 170 -10.61 -17.02 8.14
N ASP A 171 -10.21 -17.95 7.27
CA ASP A 171 -9.46 -19.15 7.65
C ASP A 171 -7.94 -18.91 7.69
N PHE A 172 -7.51 -17.82 8.33
CA PHE A 172 -6.09 -17.53 8.55
C PHE A 172 -5.83 -16.91 9.93
N PRO A 173 -4.64 -17.12 10.53
CA PRO A 173 -4.37 -16.60 11.86
C PRO A 173 -4.20 -15.09 11.86
N LEU A 174 -4.79 -14.41 12.85
CA LEU A 174 -4.58 -12.99 13.10
C LEU A 174 -3.55 -12.82 14.24
N ASN A 175 -2.42 -12.18 13.93
CA ASN A 175 -1.46 -11.73 14.94
C ASN A 175 -1.55 -10.21 15.07
N ILE A 176 -1.89 -9.69 16.25
CA ILE A 176 -1.98 -8.25 16.51
C ILE A 176 -0.80 -7.81 17.39
N ARG A 177 -0.15 -6.72 17.00
CA ARG A 177 0.93 -6.11 17.80
C ARG A 177 0.74 -4.62 17.91
N PHE A 178 1.21 -4.06 19.01
CA PHE A 178 1.19 -2.63 19.21
C PHE A 178 2.50 -1.95 18.83
N SER A 179 2.43 -0.78 18.20
CA SER A 179 3.60 0.01 17.81
C SER A 179 3.41 1.51 18.10
N THR A 180 4.52 2.21 18.32
CA THR A 180 4.60 3.66 18.56
C THR A 180 5.12 4.42 17.34
N HIS A 181 5.79 3.74 16.41
CA HIS A 181 6.50 4.34 15.27
C HIS A 181 5.74 4.14 13.96
N MET A 182 4.57 4.77 13.84
CA MET A 182 3.67 4.61 12.68
C MET A 182 2.98 5.91 12.28
N SER A 183 2.86 6.13 10.97
CA SER A 183 2.09 7.25 10.39
C SER A 183 0.60 6.96 10.24
N ALA A 184 0.18 5.69 10.30
CA ALA A 184 -1.21 5.25 10.24
C ALA A 184 -1.64 4.70 11.61
N GLU A 185 -2.95 4.68 11.88
CA GLU A 185 -3.51 4.12 13.10
C GLU A 185 -3.43 2.58 13.16
N ALA A 186 -3.50 1.91 12.01
CA ALA A 186 -3.17 0.49 11.86
C ALA A 186 -2.52 0.22 10.50
N MET A 187 -1.77 -0.89 10.39
CA MET A 187 -1.22 -1.39 9.12
C MET A 187 -0.81 -2.86 9.23
N VAL A 188 -0.85 -3.61 8.12
CA VAL A 188 -0.21 -4.94 8.06
C VAL A 188 1.30 -4.81 7.85
N SER A 189 2.07 -5.56 8.63
CA SER A 189 3.50 -5.82 8.39
C SER A 189 3.66 -7.19 7.74
N ASN A 190 4.18 -7.22 6.52
CA ASN A 190 4.36 -8.46 5.77
C ASN A 190 5.43 -9.37 6.41
N SER A 191 6.53 -8.80 6.88
CA SER A 191 7.64 -9.55 7.48
C SER A 191 7.23 -10.30 8.75
N SER A 192 6.40 -9.66 9.57
CA SER A 192 5.90 -10.22 10.83
C SER A 192 4.51 -10.86 10.72
N ARG A 193 3.86 -10.78 9.56
CA ARG A 193 2.50 -11.27 9.28
C ARG A 193 1.51 -10.82 10.36
N SER A 194 1.64 -9.57 10.79
CA SER A 194 0.92 -9.04 11.93
C SER A 194 0.21 -7.75 11.56
N LEU A 195 -0.99 -7.56 12.10
CA LEU A 195 -1.67 -6.28 12.13
C LEU A 195 -1.06 -5.43 13.24
N LEU A 196 -0.41 -4.33 12.86
CA LEU A 196 0.15 -3.37 13.81
C LEU A 196 -0.90 -2.32 14.15
N ILE A 197 -1.15 -2.08 15.44
CA ILE A 197 -2.05 -1.05 15.95
C ILE A 197 -1.25 0.02 16.69
N LYS A 198 -1.55 1.30 16.44
CA LYS A 198 -0.89 2.40 17.13
C LYS A 198 -1.35 2.51 18.59
N ARG A 199 -0.42 2.44 19.55
CA ARG A 199 -0.69 2.37 21.01
C ARG A 199 -1.59 3.46 21.57
N ASN A 200 -1.52 4.67 21.04
CA ASN A 200 -2.25 5.83 21.58
C ASN A 200 -3.31 6.34 20.59
N ALA A 201 -3.73 5.51 19.65
CA ALA A 201 -4.79 5.86 18.72
C ALA A 201 -6.17 5.73 19.40
N LYS A 202 -7.10 6.58 18.97
CA LYS A 202 -8.53 6.39 19.20
C LYS A 202 -9.20 6.09 17.87
N PHE A 203 -10.19 5.20 17.90
CA PHE A 203 -10.90 4.74 16.71
C PHE A 203 -12.38 5.10 16.78
N SER A 204 -12.98 5.38 15.63
CA SER A 204 -14.44 5.43 15.48
C SER A 204 -14.98 4.11 14.95
N ASP A 205 -16.29 3.89 15.02
CA ASP A 205 -16.93 2.69 14.46
C ASP A 205 -16.63 2.54 12.96
N ASN A 206 -16.77 3.63 12.19
CA ASN A 206 -16.44 3.63 10.78
C ASN A 206 -14.96 3.30 10.54
N GLN A 207 -14.05 3.87 11.33
CA GLN A 207 -12.62 3.59 11.16
C GLN A 207 -12.27 2.12 11.44
N LEU A 208 -12.88 1.49 12.44
CA LEU A 208 -12.69 0.06 12.69
C LEU A 208 -13.17 -0.77 11.50
N LEU A 209 -14.34 -0.44 10.94
CA LEU A 209 -14.87 -1.10 9.76
C LEU A 209 -13.97 -0.89 8.52
N THR A 210 -13.53 0.35 8.27
CA THR A 210 -12.59 0.71 7.19
C THR A 210 -11.31 -0.11 7.31
N LEU A 211 -10.68 -0.12 8.49
CA LEU A 211 -9.42 -0.83 8.72
C LEU A 211 -9.59 -2.36 8.64
N ALA A 212 -10.73 -2.89 9.06
CA ALA A 212 -10.99 -4.32 8.94
C ALA A 212 -11.08 -4.76 7.47
N HIS A 213 -11.82 -4.03 6.64
CA HIS A 213 -11.85 -4.30 5.20
C HIS A 213 -10.50 -4.07 4.52
N HIS A 214 -9.82 -2.97 4.84
CA HIS A 214 -8.55 -2.59 4.21
C HIS A 214 -7.38 -3.51 4.62
N GLU A 215 -7.13 -3.63 5.91
CA GLU A 215 -5.96 -4.33 6.44
C GLU A 215 -6.17 -5.83 6.53
N ILE A 216 -7.35 -6.31 6.99
CA ILE A 216 -7.61 -7.75 7.13
C ILE A 216 -8.15 -8.32 5.83
N GLY A 217 -9.21 -7.71 5.30
CA GLY A 217 -9.93 -8.19 4.11
C GLY A 217 -9.10 -8.19 2.82
N ILE A 218 -8.08 -7.33 2.74
CA ILE A 218 -7.17 -7.28 1.58
C ILE A 218 -5.72 -7.52 1.96
N HIS A 219 -5.10 -6.69 2.80
CA HIS A 219 -3.64 -6.80 2.99
C HIS A 219 -3.22 -8.11 3.66
N LEU A 220 -3.91 -8.55 4.71
CA LEU A 220 -3.60 -9.79 5.39
C LEU A 220 -4.02 -11.00 4.55
N LEU A 221 -5.21 -10.94 3.93
CA LEU A 221 -5.70 -11.96 3.00
C LEU A 221 -4.70 -12.24 1.87
N THR A 222 -4.25 -11.21 1.16
CA THR A 222 -3.29 -11.36 0.05
C THR A 222 -1.91 -11.79 0.55
N THR A 223 -1.51 -11.44 1.77
CA THR A 223 -0.30 -11.99 2.40
C THR A 223 -0.42 -13.50 2.58
N TYR A 224 -1.55 -13.99 3.11
CA TYR A 224 -1.74 -15.44 3.31
C TYR A 224 -1.93 -16.21 2.01
N ASN A 225 -2.70 -15.68 1.06
CA ASN A 225 -2.81 -16.27 -0.27
C ASN A 225 -1.44 -16.36 -0.96
N GLY A 226 -0.61 -15.32 -0.85
CA GLY A 226 0.74 -15.30 -1.40
C GLY A 226 1.66 -16.35 -0.76
N LEU A 227 1.52 -16.59 0.55
CA LEU A 227 2.31 -17.59 1.28
C LEU A 227 1.95 -19.03 0.87
N THR A 228 0.72 -19.26 0.41
CA THR A 228 0.31 -20.58 -0.11
C THR A 228 0.77 -20.84 -1.54
N GLN A 229 1.25 -19.82 -2.26
CA GLN A 229 1.75 -20.01 -3.62
C GLN A 229 3.08 -20.78 -3.61
N PRO A 230 3.32 -21.61 -4.64
CA PRO A 230 4.62 -22.27 -4.81
C PRO A 230 5.79 -21.31 -4.97
N LEU A 231 5.57 -20.19 -5.67
CA LEU A 231 6.57 -19.16 -5.89
C LEU A 231 6.43 -18.04 -4.86
N LYS A 232 7.50 -17.76 -4.13
CA LYS A 232 7.56 -16.75 -3.06
C LYS A 232 7.49 -15.32 -3.59
N ILE A 233 7.74 -15.06 -4.87
CA ILE A 233 7.47 -13.73 -5.47
C ILE A 233 6.03 -13.23 -5.22
N PHE A 234 5.05 -14.12 -5.02
CA PHE A 234 3.67 -13.75 -4.72
C PHE A 234 3.45 -13.30 -3.27
N SER A 235 4.18 -13.84 -2.30
CA SER A 235 4.19 -13.33 -0.92
C SER A 235 5.06 -12.07 -0.78
N ASN A 236 6.14 -11.99 -1.56
CA ASN A 236 7.07 -10.87 -1.55
C ASN A 236 6.47 -9.60 -2.17
N GLY A 237 5.81 -9.74 -3.32
CA GLY A 237 5.28 -8.63 -4.08
C GLY A 237 5.84 -8.52 -5.50
N LEU A 238 4.95 -8.59 -6.49
CA LEU A 238 5.31 -8.29 -7.88
C LEU A 238 5.59 -6.79 -8.07
N PRO A 239 6.35 -6.40 -9.10
CA PRO A 239 6.58 -4.99 -9.39
C PRO A 239 5.26 -4.22 -9.54
N LYS A 240 5.22 -3.01 -8.98
CA LYS A 240 4.05 -2.12 -8.98
C LYS A 240 2.79 -2.67 -8.27
N ASN A 241 2.92 -3.74 -7.46
CA ASN A 241 1.77 -4.31 -6.74
C ASN A 241 1.01 -3.28 -5.89
N VAL A 242 1.70 -2.26 -5.36
CA VAL A 242 1.12 -1.27 -4.45
C VAL A 242 -0.12 -0.59 -5.03
N GLU A 243 -0.13 -0.20 -6.31
CA GLU A 243 -1.32 0.43 -6.90
C GLU A 243 -2.52 -0.52 -6.93
N THR A 244 -2.28 -1.79 -7.26
CA THR A 244 -3.35 -2.81 -7.29
C THR A 244 -3.82 -3.14 -5.88
N GLN A 245 -2.91 -3.32 -4.92
CA GLN A 245 -3.22 -3.67 -3.54
C GLN A 245 -3.98 -2.55 -2.83
N GLU A 246 -3.51 -1.30 -2.92
CA GLU A 246 -4.22 -0.16 -2.31
C GLU A 246 -5.56 0.08 -3.02
N GLY A 247 -5.63 -0.13 -4.34
CA GLY A 247 -6.89 -0.04 -5.08
C GLY A 247 -7.92 -1.06 -4.62
N LEU A 248 -7.51 -2.33 -4.46
CA LEU A 248 -8.36 -3.40 -3.93
C LEU A 248 -8.81 -3.10 -2.50
N ALA A 249 -7.91 -2.57 -1.68
CA ALA A 249 -8.19 -2.24 -0.29
C ALA A 249 -9.23 -1.12 -0.16
N VAL A 250 -9.08 -0.02 -0.90
CA VAL A 250 -10.09 1.06 -0.91
C VAL A 250 -11.39 0.60 -1.58
N PHE A 251 -11.32 -0.26 -2.60
CA PHE A 251 -12.52 -0.86 -3.18
C PHE A 251 -13.24 -1.80 -2.20
N SER A 252 -12.51 -2.50 -1.33
CA SER A 252 -13.08 -3.28 -0.23
C SER A 252 -13.72 -2.38 0.83
N GLU A 253 -13.12 -1.23 1.15
CA GLU A 253 -13.79 -0.20 1.98
C GLU A 253 -15.12 0.23 1.35
N TYR A 254 -15.15 0.44 0.03
CA TYR A 254 -16.36 0.79 -0.69
C TYR A 254 -17.38 -0.35 -0.66
N MET A 255 -17.05 -1.56 -1.10
CA MET A 255 -18.01 -2.66 -1.14
C MET A 255 -18.50 -3.05 0.27
N GLY A 256 -17.66 -2.93 1.29
CA GLY A 256 -17.99 -3.19 2.69
C GLY A 256 -18.81 -2.11 3.38
N GLY A 257 -19.15 -1.00 2.71
CA GLY A 257 -19.95 0.08 3.33
C GLY A 257 -19.17 1.03 4.24
N ALA A 258 -17.84 1.00 4.20
CA ALA A 258 -16.96 1.77 5.09
C ALA A 258 -16.33 3.02 4.44
N LEU A 259 -16.31 3.08 3.11
CA LEU A 259 -15.82 4.25 2.37
C LEU A 259 -16.80 5.41 2.54
N THR A 260 -16.28 6.57 2.95
CA THR A 260 -17.03 7.83 3.14
C THR A 260 -16.51 8.90 2.19
N LEU A 261 -17.27 9.98 1.98
CA LEU A 261 -16.78 11.11 1.17
C LEU A 261 -15.54 11.76 1.81
N LYS A 262 -15.53 11.87 3.14
CA LYS A 262 -14.37 12.36 3.91
C LYS A 262 -13.11 11.55 3.61
N ARG A 263 -13.23 10.22 3.57
CA ARG A 263 -12.13 9.32 3.22
C ARG A 263 -11.70 9.50 1.76
N LEU A 264 -12.63 9.62 0.82
CA LEU A 264 -12.32 9.83 -0.59
C LEU A 264 -11.62 11.19 -0.82
N LYS A 265 -12.06 12.25 -0.14
CA LYS A 265 -11.39 13.56 -0.12
C LYS A 265 -9.97 13.47 0.46
N GLU A 266 -9.74 12.69 1.52
CA GLU A 266 -8.39 12.44 2.04
C GLU A 266 -7.45 11.85 0.97
N LEU A 267 -7.94 10.91 0.16
CA LEU A 267 -7.17 10.35 -0.96
C LEU A 267 -6.91 11.39 -2.06
N ALA A 268 -7.87 12.28 -2.35
CA ALA A 268 -7.70 13.38 -3.27
C ALA A 268 -6.62 14.38 -2.79
N TYR A 269 -6.64 14.77 -1.52
CA TYR A 269 -5.60 15.61 -0.93
C TYR A 269 -4.20 14.97 -1.02
N ARG A 270 -4.08 13.66 -0.84
CA ARG A 270 -2.81 12.93 -1.00
C ARG A 270 -2.28 12.96 -2.43
N VAL A 271 -3.18 12.96 -3.43
CA VAL A 271 -2.80 13.17 -4.84
C VAL A 271 -2.27 14.59 -5.05
N LEU A 272 -2.96 15.61 -4.54
CA LEU A 272 -2.51 17.00 -4.65
C LEU A 272 -1.16 17.23 -3.94
N ALA A 273 -0.95 16.63 -2.77
CA ALA A 273 0.31 16.68 -2.06
C ALA A 273 1.45 16.07 -2.90
N SER A 274 1.21 14.91 -3.52
CA SER A 274 2.18 14.24 -4.39
C SER A 274 2.46 15.05 -5.67
N ASP A 275 1.45 15.72 -6.23
CA ASP A 275 1.59 16.58 -7.40
C ASP A 275 2.40 17.83 -7.07
N SER A 276 2.17 18.44 -5.90
CA SER A 276 2.95 19.60 -5.45
C SER A 276 4.45 19.30 -5.33
N LEU A 277 4.84 18.10 -4.88
CA LEU A 277 6.24 17.65 -4.87
C LEU A 277 6.84 17.65 -6.27
N SER A 278 6.07 17.19 -7.27
CA SER A 278 6.51 17.17 -8.67
C SER A 278 6.73 18.55 -9.26
N LYS A 279 6.08 19.56 -8.67
CA LYS A 279 6.22 20.98 -9.01
C LYS A 279 7.29 21.68 -8.17
N GLY A 280 8.00 20.96 -7.30
CA GLY A 280 9.10 21.49 -6.50
C GLY A 280 8.67 22.24 -5.23
N TYR A 281 7.45 22.03 -4.75
CA TYR A 281 6.95 22.71 -3.55
C TYR A 281 7.74 22.27 -2.31
N SER A 282 7.99 23.20 -1.39
CA SER A 282 8.51 22.91 -0.06
C SER A 282 7.44 22.27 0.84
N PHE A 283 7.81 21.88 2.07
CA PHE A 283 6.81 21.37 3.02
C PHE A 283 5.79 22.46 3.32
N ALA A 284 6.24 23.69 3.58
CA ALA A 284 5.37 24.82 3.87
C ALA A 284 4.43 25.12 2.69
N ASP A 285 4.93 25.12 1.44
CA ASP A 285 4.10 25.39 0.26
C ASP A 285 3.02 24.32 0.04
N THR A 286 3.36 23.03 0.20
CA THR A 286 2.39 21.95 0.11
C THR A 286 1.35 22.04 1.24
N PHE A 287 1.78 22.41 2.45
CA PHE A 287 0.88 22.64 3.57
C PHE A 287 -0.07 23.82 3.31
N ASP A 288 0.44 24.94 2.80
CA ASP A 288 -0.35 26.12 2.42
C ASP A 288 -1.42 25.76 1.39
N LEU A 289 -1.03 25.04 0.33
CA LEU A 289 -1.95 24.54 -0.68
C LEU A 289 -3.12 23.79 -0.03
N ILE A 290 -2.83 22.81 0.83
CA ILE A 290 -3.86 21.94 1.41
C ILE A 290 -4.70 22.68 2.48
N HIS A 291 -4.05 23.43 3.38
CA HIS A 291 -4.70 24.09 4.51
C HIS A 291 -5.39 25.40 4.11
N ASN A 292 -4.66 26.30 3.45
CA ASN A 292 -5.14 27.65 3.18
C ASN A 292 -5.95 27.74 1.89
N GLN A 293 -5.58 27.00 0.84
CA GLN A 293 -6.30 27.06 -0.44
C GLN A 293 -7.49 26.09 -0.44
N TYR A 294 -7.26 24.82 -0.07
CA TYR A 294 -8.31 23.80 -0.01
C TYR A 294 -8.98 23.60 1.36
N LYS A 295 -8.70 24.49 2.32
CA LYS A 295 -9.43 24.63 3.60
C LYS A 295 -9.47 23.38 4.49
N LEU A 296 -8.56 22.42 4.29
CA LEU A 296 -8.46 21.27 5.19
C LEU A 296 -7.91 21.73 6.55
N ASN A 297 -8.43 21.21 7.67
CA ASN A 297 -7.91 21.57 8.99
C ASN A 297 -6.40 21.32 9.12
N ARG A 298 -5.71 22.17 9.90
CA ARG A 298 -4.24 22.19 9.99
C ARG A 298 -3.62 20.84 10.38
N ASP A 299 -4.26 20.08 11.25
CA ASP A 299 -3.71 18.82 11.75
C ASP A 299 -3.75 17.73 10.68
N ALA A 300 -4.85 17.64 9.94
CA ALA A 300 -4.99 16.77 8.78
C ALA A 300 -4.08 17.22 7.62
N ALA A 301 -4.02 18.51 7.34
CA ALA A 301 -3.14 19.08 6.33
C ALA A 301 -1.67 18.74 6.61
N PHE A 302 -1.19 18.96 7.83
CA PHE A 302 0.17 18.59 8.24
C PHE A 302 0.43 17.09 8.04
N THR A 303 -0.54 16.24 8.40
CA THR A 303 -0.40 14.78 8.27
C THR A 303 -0.27 14.37 6.81
N ILE A 304 -1.05 14.95 5.90
CA ILE A 304 -0.98 14.67 4.46
C ILE A 304 0.33 15.19 3.87
N THR A 305 0.72 16.42 4.21
CA THR A 305 2.00 17.01 3.79
C THR A 305 3.19 16.17 4.27
N LEU A 306 3.19 15.74 5.54
CA LEU A 306 4.20 14.84 6.10
C LEU A 306 4.30 13.54 5.31
N ARG A 307 3.17 12.92 4.97
CA ARG A 307 3.17 11.64 4.25
C ARG A 307 3.78 11.76 2.86
N ALA A 308 3.58 12.91 2.20
CA ALA A 308 4.20 13.25 0.93
C ALA A 308 5.69 13.62 1.10
N HIS A 309 6.06 14.45 2.06
CA HIS A 309 7.43 14.99 2.19
C HIS A 309 8.41 14.09 2.94
N ARG A 310 7.95 13.08 3.70
CA ARG A 310 8.84 12.14 4.39
C ARG A 310 9.76 11.41 3.42
N GLY A 311 10.92 11.02 3.93
CA GLY A 311 12.03 10.47 3.15
C GLY A 311 12.74 11.48 2.24
N GLY A 312 12.14 12.64 1.96
CA GLY A 312 12.63 13.60 0.95
C GLY A 312 11.68 13.77 -0.25
N GLY A 313 10.50 13.14 -0.22
CA GLY A 313 9.51 13.17 -1.30
C GLY A 313 9.03 11.76 -1.67
N PHE A 314 7.95 11.32 -1.04
CA PHE A 314 7.36 9.98 -1.14
C PHE A 314 5.99 10.00 -1.83
N THR A 315 5.99 9.65 -3.11
CA THR A 315 4.80 9.76 -3.98
C THR A 315 3.86 8.55 -3.93
N LYS A 316 4.10 7.57 -3.03
CA LYS A 316 3.28 6.34 -2.91
C LYS A 316 1.79 6.64 -2.76
N ASP A 317 1.45 7.65 -1.98
CA ASP A 317 0.06 7.86 -1.55
C ASP A 317 -0.88 8.32 -2.67
N ARG A 318 -0.35 8.75 -3.82
CA ARG A 318 -1.17 8.97 -5.03
C ARG A 318 -1.86 7.68 -5.52
N LEU A 319 -1.24 6.52 -5.25
CA LEU A 319 -1.61 5.23 -5.82
C LEU A 319 -2.94 4.70 -5.29
N TYR A 320 -3.42 5.24 -4.15
CA TYR A 320 -4.71 4.85 -3.59
C TYR A 320 -5.86 5.24 -4.54
N LEU A 321 -5.90 6.49 -4.99
CA LEU A 321 -6.98 6.97 -5.84
C LEU A 321 -6.89 6.39 -7.26
N SER A 322 -5.69 6.34 -7.84
CA SER A 322 -5.50 5.76 -9.17
C SER A 322 -5.77 4.24 -9.16
N GLY A 323 -5.36 3.55 -8.09
CA GLY A 323 -5.67 2.13 -7.86
C GLY A 323 -7.17 1.88 -7.71
N LEU A 324 -7.86 2.66 -6.87
CA LEU A 324 -9.31 2.56 -6.69
C LEU A 324 -10.02 2.71 -8.03
N ARG A 325 -9.65 3.73 -8.82
CA ARG A 325 -10.24 3.95 -10.15
C ARG A 325 -10.08 2.74 -11.06
N ARG A 326 -8.87 2.17 -11.14
CA ARG A 326 -8.60 0.98 -11.99
C ARG A 326 -9.44 -0.21 -11.55
N ILE A 327 -9.52 -0.48 -10.25
CA ILE A 327 -10.29 -1.60 -9.71
C ILE A 327 -11.80 -1.38 -9.88
N TYR A 328 -12.28 -0.16 -9.68
CA TYR A 328 -13.68 0.18 -9.89
C TYR A 328 -14.09 0.06 -11.36
N GLN A 329 -13.25 0.51 -12.31
CA GLN A 329 -13.48 0.30 -13.74
C GLN A 329 -13.53 -1.18 -14.12
N ARG A 330 -12.70 -2.01 -13.48
CA ARG A 330 -12.73 -3.46 -13.63
C ARG A 330 -14.03 -4.07 -13.10
N TYR A 331 -14.47 -3.63 -11.92
CA TYR A 331 -15.75 -4.02 -11.33
C TYR A 331 -16.95 -3.68 -12.23
N LEU A 332 -17.00 -2.48 -12.82
CA LEU A 332 -18.06 -2.08 -13.75
C LEU A 332 -18.11 -2.94 -15.03
N LYS A 333 -17.00 -3.57 -15.41
CA LYS A 333 -16.92 -4.48 -16.56
C LYS A 333 -17.18 -5.94 -16.17
N GLU A 334 -17.49 -6.22 -14.91
CA GLU A 334 -17.68 -7.57 -14.37
C GLU A 334 -16.45 -8.47 -14.58
N GLU A 335 -15.26 -7.88 -14.66
CA GLU A 335 -14.01 -8.62 -14.80
C GLU A 335 -13.63 -9.26 -13.44
N PRO A 336 -13.18 -10.53 -13.43
CA PRO A 336 -12.92 -11.28 -12.19
C PRO A 336 -11.78 -10.68 -11.37
N MET A 337 -11.84 -10.74 -10.03
CA MET A 337 -10.79 -10.20 -9.15
C MET A 337 -9.84 -11.28 -8.62
N ASP A 338 -10.13 -12.56 -8.86
CA ASP A 338 -9.47 -13.70 -8.22
C ASP A 338 -7.95 -13.70 -8.39
N ARG A 339 -7.48 -13.45 -9.62
CA ARG A 339 -6.05 -13.35 -9.93
C ARG A 339 -5.35 -12.22 -9.18
N LEU A 340 -6.07 -11.16 -8.82
CA LEU A 340 -5.51 -10.02 -8.08
C LEU A 340 -5.41 -10.29 -6.58
N LEU A 341 -6.06 -11.36 -6.08
CA LEU A 341 -6.09 -11.73 -4.67
C LEU A 341 -5.15 -12.88 -4.31
N ILE A 342 -4.54 -13.58 -5.29
CA ILE A 342 -3.66 -14.73 -5.04
C ILE A 342 -2.37 -14.40 -4.28
N GLY A 343 -2.06 -13.13 -4.09
CA GLY A 343 -0.83 -12.64 -3.49
C GLY A 343 -0.72 -11.12 -3.60
N LYS A 344 0.50 -10.61 -3.38
CA LYS A 344 0.87 -9.21 -3.60
C LYS A 344 1.15 -8.96 -5.09
N VAL A 345 0.11 -8.99 -5.90
CA VAL A 345 0.24 -8.91 -7.36
C VAL A 345 -0.10 -7.52 -7.92
N SER A 346 0.27 -7.31 -9.19
CA SER A 346 -0.10 -6.14 -9.97
C SER A 346 -0.92 -6.57 -11.18
N GLN A 347 -1.96 -5.78 -11.51
CA GLN A 347 -2.74 -5.96 -12.74
C GLN A 347 -1.87 -6.01 -14.01
N ASP A 348 -0.73 -5.31 -14.00
CA ASP A 348 0.19 -5.25 -15.15
C ASP A 348 0.79 -6.63 -15.49
N TYR A 349 0.80 -7.57 -14.55
CA TYR A 349 1.33 -8.94 -14.72
C TYR A 349 0.23 -10.00 -14.87
N GLU A 350 -1.04 -9.62 -15.06
CA GLU A 350 -2.15 -10.58 -15.08
C GLU A 350 -2.00 -11.64 -16.18
N LYS A 351 -1.45 -11.27 -17.35
CA LYS A 351 -1.17 -12.23 -18.44
C LYS A 351 -0.13 -13.27 -18.04
N GLN A 352 0.96 -12.84 -17.41
CA GLN A 352 2.03 -13.69 -16.92
C GLN A 352 1.53 -14.60 -15.79
N ILE A 353 0.69 -14.08 -14.90
CA ILE A 353 0.02 -14.88 -13.86
C ILE A 353 -0.85 -15.96 -14.49
N GLY A 354 -1.66 -15.60 -15.50
CA GLY A 354 -2.47 -16.56 -16.25
C GLY A 354 -1.64 -17.66 -16.91
N TYR A 355 -0.49 -17.30 -17.50
CA TYR A 355 0.47 -18.26 -18.03
C TYR A 355 1.00 -19.20 -16.95
N LEU A 356 1.47 -18.66 -15.81
CA LEU A 356 1.97 -19.46 -14.69
C LEU A 356 0.91 -20.41 -14.12
N GLN A 357 -0.37 -20.01 -14.11
CA GLN A 357 -1.50 -20.87 -13.74
C GLN A 357 -1.68 -22.02 -14.74
N GLN A 358 -1.60 -21.74 -16.04
CA GLN A 358 -1.74 -22.77 -17.09
C GLN A 358 -0.64 -23.84 -17.01
N ILE A 359 0.59 -23.46 -16.66
CA ILE A 359 1.71 -24.40 -16.50
C ILE A 359 1.85 -24.97 -15.07
N GLY A 360 0.91 -24.66 -14.17
CA GLY A 360 0.84 -25.23 -12.83
C GLY A 360 1.84 -24.66 -11.81
N LEU A 361 2.50 -23.53 -12.10
CA LEU A 361 3.43 -22.87 -11.16
C LEU A 361 2.74 -21.91 -10.18
N VAL A 362 1.46 -21.63 -10.40
CA VAL A 362 0.61 -20.77 -9.57
C VAL A 362 -0.74 -21.44 -9.39
N THR A 363 -1.25 -21.40 -8.17
CA THR A 363 -2.56 -21.96 -7.83
C THR A 363 -3.55 -20.85 -7.48
N PRO A 364 -4.86 -21.09 -7.54
CA PRO A 364 -5.83 -20.20 -6.92
C PRO A 364 -5.49 -19.93 -5.45
N GLY A 365 -5.81 -18.72 -4.96
CA GLY A 365 -5.67 -18.39 -3.54
C GLY A 365 -6.78 -19.05 -2.71
N PRO A 366 -6.49 -19.59 -1.51
CA PRO A 366 -7.49 -20.26 -0.68
C PRO A 366 -8.52 -19.31 -0.06
N HIS A 367 -8.21 -18.02 0.05
CA HIS A 367 -9.07 -17.03 0.70
C HIS A 367 -9.63 -16.03 -0.31
N ARG A 368 -10.93 -15.73 -0.17
CA ARG A 368 -11.64 -14.72 -0.95
C ARG A 368 -11.97 -13.49 -0.10
N CYS A 369 -12.03 -12.32 -0.73
CA CYS A 369 -12.41 -11.08 -0.04
C CYS A 369 -13.93 -11.04 0.15
N LEU A 370 -14.41 -11.27 1.37
CA LEU A 370 -15.84 -11.40 1.66
C LEU A 370 -16.65 -10.14 1.33
N SER A 371 -16.04 -8.95 1.40
CA SER A 371 -16.74 -7.71 1.03
C SER A 371 -17.10 -7.64 -0.46
N PHE A 372 -16.45 -8.41 -1.32
CA PHE A 372 -16.73 -8.37 -2.76
C PHE A 372 -18.02 -9.11 -3.14
N ASP A 373 -18.53 -9.98 -2.27
CA ASP A 373 -19.75 -10.78 -2.53
C ASP A 373 -21.01 -9.91 -2.62
N LYS A 374 -21.06 -8.77 -1.91
CA LYS A 374 -22.21 -7.87 -1.90
C LYS A 374 -21.81 -6.43 -1.63
N LYS A 375 -22.21 -5.52 -2.53
CA LYS A 375 -22.10 -4.07 -2.30
C LYS A 375 -23.03 -3.66 -1.14
N SER A 376 -22.42 -3.29 -0.03
CA SER A 376 -23.10 -2.83 1.20
C SER A 376 -23.17 -1.30 1.31
N ASN A 377 -22.40 -0.57 0.50
CA ASN A 377 -22.44 0.89 0.48
C ASN A 377 -23.65 1.40 -0.30
N THR A 378 -24.42 2.29 0.33
CA THR A 378 -25.66 2.87 -0.22
C THR A 378 -25.50 4.37 -0.53
N ASN A 379 -24.29 4.92 -0.44
CA ASN A 379 -24.04 6.34 -0.66
C ASN A 379 -24.04 6.65 -2.16
N THR A 380 -25.12 7.29 -2.62
CA THR A 380 -25.33 7.65 -4.03
C THR A 380 -24.35 8.72 -4.52
N THR A 381 -23.84 9.59 -3.64
CA THR A 381 -22.81 10.58 -3.99
C THR A 381 -21.49 9.89 -4.30
N LEU A 382 -21.09 8.88 -3.51
CA LEU A 382 -19.89 8.09 -3.80
C LEU A 382 -20.03 7.34 -5.12
N ASP A 383 -21.19 6.74 -5.38
CA ASP A 383 -21.47 6.07 -6.65
C ASP A 383 -21.33 7.04 -7.84
N PHE A 384 -21.92 8.23 -7.72
CA PHE A 384 -21.81 9.27 -8.73
C PHE A 384 -20.35 9.66 -8.96
N ILE A 385 -19.58 9.92 -7.90
CA ILE A 385 -18.18 10.31 -8.02
C ILE A 385 -17.37 9.22 -8.71
N LEU A 386 -17.47 7.97 -8.25
CA LEU A 386 -16.68 6.85 -8.77
C LEU A 386 -17.01 6.54 -10.24
N ASN A 387 -18.28 6.67 -10.63
CA ASN A 387 -18.71 6.51 -12.03
C ASN A 387 -18.19 7.62 -12.96
N ASN A 388 -17.83 8.79 -12.42
CA ASN A 388 -17.41 9.96 -13.20
C ASN A 388 -15.91 10.28 -13.09
N LEU A 389 -15.11 9.39 -12.48
CA LEU A 389 -13.65 9.54 -12.51
C LEU A 389 -13.11 9.26 -13.93
N LYS A 390 -12.36 10.22 -14.48
CA LYS A 390 -11.71 10.13 -15.80
C LYS A 390 -10.59 9.11 -15.84
#